data_AF-A0A839N473-F1
#
_entry.id   AF-A0A839N473-F1
#
_cell.length_a   1.000
_cell.length_b   1.000
_cell.length_c   1.000
_cell.angle_alpha   90.00
_cell.angle_beta   90.00
_cell.angle_gamma   90.00
#
_symmetry.space_group_name_H-M   'P 1'
#
loop_
_entity.id
_entity.type
_entity.pdbx_description
1 polymer ?
#
loop_
_entity_poly.entity_id
_entity_poly.type
_entity_poly.pdbx_seq_one_letter_code
_entity_poly.pdbx_strand_id
1 'polypeptide(L)'
;MRVATSRTGTRRGRAYRSQLSQLADLLRAQGGGVLITVDEVHCKGLRELGTTIQHAFREQRNVAFVGAGLPSAVEELLSDEVSTFLRRADRRHLRTVSPDEVAEALAMPIRTAGRDVTPDDVDRDEAAQFE
;
A
#
# COMPACT_ATOMS: atom_id res chain seq x y z
N MET A 1 -43.76 -0.89 -13.51
CA MET A 1 -42.90 0.22 -13.03
C MET A 1 -41.53 -0.36 -12.69
N ARG A 2 -40.55 -0.28 -13.62
CA ARG A 2 -39.19 -0.80 -13.41
C ARG A 2 -38.38 0.23 -12.62
N VAL A 3 -37.88 -0.17 -11.46
CA VAL A 3 -36.95 0.64 -10.66
C VAL A 3 -35.58 0.59 -11.33
N ALA A 4 -35.09 1.74 -11.80
CA ALA A 4 -33.77 1.88 -12.37
C ALA A 4 -32.72 1.77 -11.26
N THR A 5 -31.87 0.73 -11.34
CA THR A 5 -30.67 0.59 -10.52
C THR A 5 -29.65 1.65 -10.94
N SER A 6 -29.48 2.68 -10.11
CA SER A 6 -28.55 3.78 -10.41
C SER A 6 -27.12 3.45 -9.96
N ARG A 7 -26.17 3.71 -10.87
CA ARG A 7 -24.71 3.60 -10.75
C ARG A 7 -24.15 4.40 -9.56
N THR A 8 -23.81 3.74 -8.47
CA THR A 8 -23.29 4.37 -7.24
C THR A 8 -21.78 4.65 -7.26
N GLY A 9 -21.01 3.96 -8.10
CA GLY A 9 -19.54 4.10 -8.15
C GLY A 9 -19.02 5.43 -8.69
N THR A 10 -19.77 6.14 -9.54
CA THR A 10 -19.26 7.34 -10.23
C THR A 10 -19.31 8.63 -9.39
N ARG A 11 -20.02 8.63 -8.25
CA ARG A 11 -20.06 9.79 -7.34
C ARG A 11 -18.91 9.78 -6.34
N ARG A 12 -18.55 8.60 -5.79
CA ARG A 12 -17.43 8.45 -4.85
C ARG A 12 -16.08 8.79 -5.51
N GLY A 13 -15.84 8.34 -6.74
CA GLY A 13 -14.56 8.61 -7.42
C GLY A 13 -14.33 10.09 -7.73
N ARG A 14 -15.41 10.84 -7.96
CA ARG A 14 -15.34 12.29 -8.11
C ARG A 14 -15.05 13.00 -6.78
N ALA A 15 -15.58 12.49 -5.67
CA ALA A 15 -15.30 13.02 -4.35
C ALA A 15 -13.83 12.79 -3.97
N TYR A 16 -13.30 11.57 -4.13
CA TYR A 16 -11.90 11.26 -3.84
C TYR A 16 -10.92 12.11 -4.65
N ARG A 17 -11.17 12.25 -5.96
CA ARG A 17 -10.35 13.12 -6.81
C ARG A 17 -10.35 14.56 -6.31
N SER A 18 -11.54 15.13 -6.07
CA SER A 18 -11.66 16.51 -5.59
C SER A 18 -10.93 16.72 -4.26
N GLN A 19 -11.05 15.77 -3.33
CA GLN A 19 -10.40 15.83 -2.02
C GLN A 19 -8.88 15.76 -2.13
N LEU A 20 -8.34 14.81 -2.92
CA LEU A 20 -6.91 14.70 -3.12
C LEU A 20 -6.33 15.95 -3.80
N SER A 21 -7.02 16.46 -4.82
CA SER A 21 -6.62 17.70 -5.50
C SER A 21 -6.58 18.89 -4.54
N GLN A 22 -7.64 19.09 -3.74
CA GLN A 22 -7.70 20.18 -2.77
C GLN A 22 -6.60 20.06 -1.72
N LEU A 23 -6.39 18.86 -1.16
CA LEU A 23 -5.33 18.63 -0.18
C LEU A 23 -3.94 18.90 -0.76
N ALA A 24 -3.67 18.42 -1.98
CA ALA A 24 -2.40 18.66 -2.65
C ALA A 24 -2.15 20.15 -2.93
N ASP A 25 -3.19 20.92 -3.30
CA ASP A 25 -3.07 22.36 -3.56
C ASP A 25 -2.80 23.15 -2.26
N LEU A 26 -3.51 22.80 -1.18
CA LEU A 26 -3.30 23.41 0.14
C LEU A 26 -1.88 23.17 0.65
N LEU A 27 -1.38 21.95 0.53
CA LEU A 27 -0.02 21.59 0.97
C LEU A 27 1.05 22.18 0.05
N ARG A 28 0.78 22.29 -1.26
CA ARG A 28 1.70 22.92 -2.21
C ARG A 28 1.97 24.38 -1.86
N ALA A 29 0.97 25.11 -1.38
CA ALA A 29 1.15 26.49 -0.92
C ALA A 29 2.15 26.61 0.25
N GLN A 30 2.42 25.50 0.97
CA GLN A 30 3.39 25.40 2.07
C GLN A 30 4.69 24.67 1.65
N GLY A 31 4.88 24.41 0.35
CA GLY A 31 6.02 23.63 -0.15
C GLY A 31 5.91 22.11 0.06
N GLY A 32 4.76 21.61 0.52
CA GLY A 32 4.52 20.20 0.80
C GLY A 32 3.81 19.43 -0.33
N GLY A 33 3.41 18.20 -0.03
CA GLY A 33 2.71 17.29 -0.93
C GLY A 33 2.00 16.17 -0.18
N VAL A 34 1.33 15.26 -0.91
CA VAL A 34 0.58 14.14 -0.32
C VAL A 34 1.31 12.84 -0.58
N LEU A 35 1.67 12.09 0.48
CA LEU A 35 2.11 10.70 0.37
C LEU A 35 0.93 9.78 0.73
N ILE A 36 0.61 8.87 -0.18
CA ILE A 36 -0.40 7.83 0.04
C ILE A 36 0.31 6.48 0.20
N THR A 37 0.15 5.85 1.36
CA THR A 37 0.67 4.50 1.64
C THR A 37 -0.47 3.50 1.68
N VAL A 38 -0.31 2.34 1.04
CA VAL A 38 -1.27 1.24 1.07
C VAL A 38 -0.53 -0.06 1.36
N ASP A 39 -0.81 -0.68 2.51
CA ASP A 39 -0.10 -1.90 2.93
C ASP A 39 -0.54 -3.16 2.15
N GLU A 40 -1.78 -3.16 1.65
CA GLU A 40 -2.36 -4.28 0.92
C GLU A 40 -2.96 -3.84 -0.42
N VAL A 41 -2.17 -3.98 -1.50
CA VAL A 41 -2.60 -3.59 -2.86
C VAL A 41 -3.59 -4.56 -3.52
N HIS A 42 -4.24 -5.47 -2.79
CA HIS A 42 -5.38 -6.27 -3.28
C HIS A 42 -6.74 -5.81 -2.72
N CYS A 43 -6.80 -4.67 -2.04
CA CYS A 43 -8.04 -4.20 -1.43
C CYS A 43 -9.09 -3.71 -2.45
N LYS A 44 -10.38 -3.91 -2.11
CA LYS A 44 -11.52 -3.34 -2.84
C LYS A 44 -11.38 -1.81 -2.88
N GLY A 45 -11.34 -1.23 -4.08
CA GLY A 45 -11.25 0.22 -4.28
C GLY A 45 -9.92 0.73 -4.83
N LEU A 46 -8.90 -0.14 -4.94
CA LEU A 46 -7.60 0.27 -5.47
C LEU A 46 -7.66 0.79 -6.91
N ARG A 47 -8.61 0.31 -7.71
CA ARG A 47 -8.85 0.82 -9.07
C ARG A 47 -9.28 2.29 -9.08
N GLU A 48 -10.14 2.69 -8.13
CA GLU A 48 -10.63 4.06 -7.98
C GLU A 48 -9.51 4.98 -7.46
N LEU A 49 -8.73 4.47 -6.49
CA LEU A 49 -7.53 5.16 -5.99
C LEU A 49 -6.48 5.34 -7.09
N GLY A 50 -6.15 4.27 -7.83
CA GLY A 50 -5.20 4.30 -8.93
C GLY A 50 -5.62 5.26 -10.04
N THR A 51 -6.90 5.29 -10.39
CA THR A 51 -7.46 6.29 -11.33
C THR A 51 -7.25 7.71 -10.80
N THR A 52 -7.52 7.94 -9.52
CA THR A 52 -7.38 9.25 -8.87
C THR A 52 -5.92 9.72 -8.84
N ILE A 53 -4.98 8.83 -8.49
CA ILE A 53 -3.54 9.14 -8.47
C ILE A 53 -3.03 9.39 -9.89
N GLN A 54 -3.45 8.59 -10.89
CA GLN A 54 -3.13 8.84 -12.30
C GLN A 54 -3.53 10.25 -12.74
N HIS A 55 -4.72 10.70 -12.36
CA HIS A 55 -5.15 12.07 -12.64
C HIS A 55 -4.27 13.12 -11.96
N ALA A 56 -3.93 12.92 -10.68
CA ALA A 56 -3.05 13.84 -9.96
C ALA A 56 -1.67 13.96 -10.63
N PHE A 57 -1.11 12.85 -11.12
CA PHE A 57 0.17 12.84 -11.84
C PHE A 57 0.08 13.55 -13.19
N ARG A 58 -1.01 13.33 -13.95
CA ARG A 58 -1.26 14.06 -15.21
C ARG A 58 -1.38 15.58 -15.00
N GLU A 59 -1.91 15.99 -13.85
CA GLU A 59 -2.04 17.39 -13.45
C GLU A 59 -0.78 17.94 -12.76
N GLN A 60 0.34 17.19 -12.73
CA GLN A 60 1.61 17.57 -12.09
C GLN A 60 1.45 17.99 -10.61
N ARG A 61 0.50 17.39 -9.91
CA ARG A 61 0.31 17.62 -8.46
C ARG A 61 1.42 16.93 -7.68
N ASN A 62 1.82 17.52 -6.56
CA ASN A 62 2.83 16.96 -5.67
C ASN A 62 2.24 15.81 -4.84
N VAL A 63 2.10 14.64 -5.47
CA VAL A 63 1.55 13.43 -4.88
C VAL A 63 2.56 12.30 -5.08
N ALA A 64 2.75 11.49 -4.04
CA ALA A 64 3.53 10.27 -4.07
C ALA A 64 2.67 9.08 -3.61
N PHE A 65 3.01 7.88 -4.09
CA PHE A 65 2.32 6.65 -3.73
C PHE A 65 3.34 5.56 -3.38
N VAL A 66 3.09 4.85 -2.29
CA VAL A 66 3.81 3.66 -1.87
C VAL A 66 2.79 2.56 -1.58
N GLY A 67 2.98 1.41 -2.22
CA GLY A 67 2.13 0.23 -2.02
C GLY A 67 2.96 -0.96 -1.55
N ALA A 68 2.39 -1.79 -0.70
CA ALA A 68 2.90 -3.11 -0.35
C ALA A 68 1.86 -4.17 -0.68
N GLY A 69 2.32 -5.40 -0.88
CA GLY A 69 1.46 -6.54 -1.14
C GLY A 69 2.25 -7.75 -1.61
N LEU A 70 1.58 -8.90 -1.58
CA LEU A 70 2.17 -10.15 -2.03
C LEU A 70 2.52 -10.09 -3.53
N PRO A 71 3.57 -10.80 -3.99
CA PRO A 71 3.95 -10.82 -5.40
C PRO A 71 2.78 -11.15 -6.33
N SER A 72 1.96 -12.14 -5.97
CA SER A 72 0.77 -12.54 -6.74
C SER A 72 -0.28 -11.45 -6.87
N ALA A 73 -0.55 -10.72 -5.77
CA ALA A 73 -1.48 -9.61 -5.75
C ALA A 73 -1.00 -8.44 -6.62
N VAL A 74 0.31 -8.16 -6.59
CA VAL A 74 0.92 -7.15 -7.46
C VAL A 74 0.83 -7.59 -8.92
N GLU A 75 1.08 -8.86 -9.23
CA GLU A 75 0.98 -9.41 -10.60
C GLU A 75 -0.44 -9.35 -11.16
N GLU A 76 -1.44 -9.79 -10.38
CA GLU A 76 -2.86 -9.70 -10.76
C GLU A 76 -3.24 -8.25 -11.07
N LEU A 77 -2.87 -7.34 -10.17
CA LEU A 77 -3.12 -5.93 -10.32
C LEU A 77 -2.43 -5.34 -11.56
N LEU A 78 -1.25 -5.84 -11.95
CA LEU A 78 -0.55 -5.42 -13.18
C LEU A 78 -1.17 -6.01 -14.46
N SER A 79 -1.84 -7.15 -14.36
CA SER A 79 -2.49 -7.83 -15.48
C SER A 79 -3.84 -7.20 -15.88
N ASP A 80 -4.45 -6.40 -15.00
CA ASP A 80 -5.68 -5.66 -15.28
C ASP A 80 -5.46 -4.50 -16.29
N GLU A 81 -6.41 -4.32 -17.21
CA GLU A 81 -6.46 -3.26 -18.25
C GLU A 81 -6.25 -1.83 -17.70
N VAL A 82 -6.52 -1.59 -16.41
CA VAL A 82 -6.45 -0.23 -15.81
C VAL A 82 -5.08 0.10 -15.18
N SER A 83 -4.15 -0.85 -15.17
CA SER A 83 -2.93 -0.82 -14.34
C SER A 83 -1.72 -0.05 -14.89
N THR A 84 -1.89 0.76 -15.93
CA THR A 84 -0.75 1.48 -16.55
C THR A 84 0.06 2.35 -15.58
N PHE A 85 -0.56 2.78 -14.47
CA PHE A 85 0.12 3.49 -13.39
C PHE A 85 1.12 2.62 -12.63
N LEU A 86 0.67 1.47 -12.12
CA LEU A 86 1.50 0.61 -11.28
C LEU A 86 2.63 -0.01 -12.09
N ARG A 87 2.43 -0.19 -13.40
CA ARG A 87 3.50 -0.56 -14.32
C ARG A 87 4.67 0.43 -14.35
N ARG A 88 4.43 1.71 -14.05
CA ARG A 88 5.44 2.79 -14.01
C ARG A 88 6.00 3.07 -12.62
N ALA A 89 5.45 2.45 -11.57
CA ALA A 89 5.99 2.59 -10.22
C ALA A 89 7.33 1.84 -10.11
N ASP A 90 8.24 2.38 -9.29
CA ASP A 90 9.47 1.65 -8.91
C ASP A 90 9.08 0.41 -8.10
N ARG A 91 9.69 -0.74 -8.42
CA ARG A 91 9.36 -2.02 -7.78
C ARG A 91 10.53 -2.48 -6.94
N ARG A 92 10.27 -2.62 -5.64
CA ARG A 92 11.22 -3.18 -4.69
C ARG A 92 10.70 -4.53 -4.23
N HIS A 93 11.37 -5.58 -4.68
CA HIS A 93 11.14 -6.92 -4.15
C HIS A 93 11.89 -7.05 -2.83
N LEU A 94 11.13 -7.26 -1.75
CA LEU A 94 11.71 -7.57 -0.45
C LEU A 94 12.11 -9.04 -0.44
N ARG A 95 13.31 -9.32 0.10
CA ARG A 95 13.77 -10.69 0.30
C ARG A 95 13.12 -11.30 1.53
N THR A 96 13.18 -12.62 1.62
CA THR A 96 12.92 -13.34 2.86
C THR A 96 13.88 -12.89 3.96
N VAL A 97 13.36 -12.78 5.18
CA VAL A 97 14.12 -12.46 6.40
C VAL A 97 14.89 -13.72 6.82
N SER A 98 16.18 -13.59 7.17
CA SER A 98 16.94 -14.75 7.62
C SER A 98 16.52 -15.18 9.04
N PRO A 99 16.77 -16.44 9.45
CA PRO A 99 16.49 -16.87 10.82
C PRO A 99 17.14 -15.97 11.88
N ASP A 100 18.40 -15.57 11.67
CA ASP A 100 19.13 -14.67 12.57
C ASP A 100 18.43 -13.30 12.70
N GLU A 101 17.93 -12.75 11.59
CA GLU A 101 17.21 -11.48 11.57
C GLU A 101 15.83 -11.59 12.21
N VAL A 102 15.14 -12.71 12.05
CA VAL A 102 13.89 -13.01 12.76
C VAL A 102 14.17 -13.07 14.26
N ALA A 103 15.23 -13.77 14.66
CA ALA A 103 15.60 -13.90 16.06
C ALA A 103 15.91 -12.54 16.69
N GLU A 104 16.68 -11.69 16.00
CA GLU A 104 16.96 -10.34 16.44
C GLU A 104 15.70 -9.46 16.51
N ALA A 105 14.85 -9.50 15.47
CA ALA A 105 13.63 -8.72 15.36
C ALA A 105 12.62 -9.06 16.46
N LEU A 106 12.55 -10.31 16.90
CA LEU A 106 11.72 -10.74 18.03
C LEU A 106 12.35 -10.34 19.36
N ALA A 107 13.67 -10.50 19.50
CA ALA A 107 14.34 -10.25 20.77
C ALA A 107 14.45 -8.76 21.13
N MET A 108 14.56 -7.86 20.14
CA MET A 108 14.72 -6.42 20.37
C MET A 108 13.52 -5.78 21.10
N PRO A 109 12.26 -5.97 20.68
CA PRO A 109 11.10 -5.45 21.41
C PRO A 109 10.99 -6.00 22.84
N ILE A 110 11.31 -7.28 23.05
CA ILE A 110 11.26 -7.94 24.37
C ILE A 110 12.26 -7.29 25.34
N ARG A 111 13.51 -7.11 24.90
CA ARG A 111 14.53 -6.40 25.69
C ARG A 111 14.17 -4.94 25.93
N THR A 112 13.62 -4.27 24.92
CA THR A 112 13.15 -2.88 25.05
C THR A 112 12.03 -2.75 26.09
N ALA A 113 11.20 -3.78 26.24
CA ALA A 113 10.18 -3.86 27.28
C ALA A 113 10.72 -4.26 28.68
N GLY A 114 12.04 -4.38 28.84
CA GLY A 114 12.70 -4.74 30.10
C GLY A 114 12.58 -6.23 30.47
N ARG A 115 12.37 -7.09 29.47
CA ARG A 115 12.32 -8.54 29.65
C ARG A 115 13.58 -9.18 29.07
N ASP A 116 14.04 -10.25 29.70
CA ASP A 116 15.11 -11.07 29.16
C ASP A 116 14.54 -12.13 28.21
N VAL A 117 15.33 -12.44 27.18
CA VAL A 117 15.04 -13.47 26.19
C VAL A 117 16.37 -14.07 25.77
N THR A 118 16.47 -15.39 25.85
CA THR A 118 17.66 -16.14 25.44
C THR A 118 17.54 -16.58 23.98
N PRO A 119 18.64 -16.85 23.27
CA PRO A 119 18.59 -17.38 21.91
C PRO A 119 17.66 -18.61 21.79
N ASP A 120 17.73 -19.53 22.76
CA ASP A 120 16.90 -20.73 22.82
C ASP A 120 15.38 -20.45 22.93
N ASP A 121 14.99 -19.28 23.45
CA ASP A 121 13.59 -18.86 23.54
C ASP A 121 13.04 -18.40 22.17
N VAL A 122 13.93 -17.96 21.28
CA VAL A 122 13.58 -17.41 19.95
C VAL A 122 13.77 -18.46 18.85
N ASP A 123 14.58 -19.49 19.10
CA ASP A 123 14.92 -20.56 18.16
C ASP A 123 13.92 -21.73 18.16
N ARG A 124 12.79 -21.62 18.89
CA ARG A 124 11.71 -22.64 18.83
C ARG A 124 10.96 -22.56 17.50
N ASP A 125 11.54 -23.24 16.51
CA ASP A 125 10.94 -23.91 15.35
C ASP A 125 9.48 -23.52 15.03
N GLU A 126 9.29 -22.37 14.39
CA GLU A 126 8.13 -22.09 13.52
C GLU A 126 8.55 -21.97 12.04
N ALA A 127 9.69 -22.55 11.66
CA ALA A 127 10.14 -22.62 10.28
C ALA A 127 9.47 -23.77 9.48
N ALA A 128 8.64 -24.61 10.11
CA ALA A 128 8.08 -25.81 9.51
C ALA A 128 6.65 -25.69 8.94
N GLN A 129 6.05 -24.49 8.82
CA GLN A 129 4.63 -24.36 8.40
C GLN A 129 4.35 -23.45 7.19
N PHE A 130 5.36 -23.04 6.43
CA PHE A 130 5.15 -22.28 5.19
C PHE A 130 5.68 -23.04 3.97
N GLU A 131 5.04 -24.18 3.66
CA GLU A 131 5.08 -24.87 2.36
C GLU A 131 3.65 -25.03 1.85
#